data_AF-A0A967GNZ3-F1
#
_entry.id   AF-A0A967GNZ3-F1
#
_cell.length_a   1.000
_cell.length_b   1.000
_cell.length_c   1.000
_cell.angle_alpha   90.00
_cell.angle_beta   90.00
_cell.angle_gamma   90.00
#
_symmetry.space_group_name_H-M   'P 1'
#
loop_
_entity.id
_entity.type
_entity.pdbx_description
1 polymer ?
#
loop_
_entity_poly.entity_id
_entity_poly.type
_entity_poly.pdbx_seq_one_letter_code
_entity_poly.pdbx_strand_id
1 'polypeptide(L)'
;ESRATVLAFVSVDCPIANFYQPTLRKLAKRFEPQGVSFFQLHPDSDLTPSAARKHATEFGIISPVAIDLNQTLVRRFAARITPEVFVVTPDLATAYRGRIDDTYTTFGKRRPEPTTRDLEAALTAVLAGKKVPAARTRAVGCTIFLEDE
;
A
#
# COMPACT_ATOMS: atom_id res chain seq x y z
N GLU A 1 4.89 -15.35 14.13
CA GLU A 1 3.82 -15.13 13.14
C GLU A 1 3.49 -13.65 13.06
N SER A 2 3.08 -13.17 11.89
CA SER A 2 2.72 -11.75 11.69
C SER A 2 1.36 -11.46 12.31
N ARG A 3 1.27 -10.37 13.09
CA ARG A 3 0.04 -9.86 13.70
C ARG A 3 -0.83 -9.08 12.73
N ALA A 4 -0.23 -8.58 11.65
CA ALA A 4 -0.91 -7.94 10.53
C ALA A 4 -0.03 -7.99 9.28
N THR A 5 -0.65 -7.92 8.11
CA THR A 5 0.02 -7.83 6.81
C THR A 5 -0.47 -6.60 6.07
N VAL A 6 0.44 -5.73 5.65
CA VAL A 6 0.19 -4.60 4.77
C VAL A 6 0.41 -5.03 3.33
N LEU A 7 -0.63 -4.93 2.51
CA LEU A 7 -0.55 -5.07 1.06
C LEU A 7 -0.66 -3.67 0.46
N ALA A 8 0.43 -3.16 -0.13
CA ALA A 8 0.45 -1.89 -0.83
C ALA A 8 0.39 -2.14 -2.33
N PHE A 9 -0.74 -1.85 -2.96
CA PHE A 9 -0.85 -1.86 -4.42
C PHE A 9 -0.18 -0.60 -4.97
N VAL A 10 0.83 -0.78 -5.81
CA VAL A 10 1.66 0.28 -6.39
C VAL A 10 1.90 0.02 -7.87
N SER A 11 2.36 1.04 -8.60
CA SER A 11 2.77 0.90 -9.99
C SER A 11 4.07 1.66 -10.19
N VAL A 12 4.90 1.18 -11.12
CA VAL A 12 6.17 1.83 -11.47
C VAL A 12 5.95 3.22 -12.09
N ASP A 13 4.84 3.39 -12.81
CA ASP A 13 4.49 4.61 -13.53
C ASP A 13 3.66 5.61 -12.72
N CYS A 14 3.24 5.24 -11.50
CA CYS A 14 2.44 6.13 -10.66
C CYS A 14 3.34 7.09 -9.86
N PRO A 15 3.35 8.40 -10.15
CA PRO A 15 4.19 9.35 -9.43
C PRO A 15 3.77 9.49 -7.95
N ILE A 16 2.50 9.29 -7.64
CA ILE A 16 2.00 9.34 -6.26
C ILE A 16 2.47 8.09 -5.49
N ALA A 17 2.42 6.90 -6.10
CA ALA A 17 2.92 5.68 -5.45
C ALA A 17 4.43 5.79 -5.17
N ASN A 18 5.18 6.30 -6.14
CA ASN A 18 6.61 6.57 -6.03
C ASN A 18 6.94 7.59 -4.94
N PHE A 19 6.15 8.67 -4.84
CA PHE A 19 6.28 9.66 -3.76
C PHE A 19 6.13 9.04 -2.37
N TYR A 20 5.26 8.05 -2.21
CA TYR A 20 4.96 7.44 -0.91
C TYR A 20 5.98 6.40 -0.46
N GLN A 21 6.94 5.99 -1.31
CA GLN A 21 7.92 4.95 -0.96
C GLN A 21 8.77 5.27 0.30
N PRO A 22 9.25 6.50 0.52
CA PRO A 22 9.90 6.86 1.78
C PRO A 22 9.01 6.69 3.02
N THR A 23 7.72 7.03 2.91
CA THR A 23 6.75 6.87 4.01
C THR A 23 6.50 5.39 4.30
N LEU A 24 6.27 4.58 3.26
CA LEU A 24 6.11 3.13 3.39
C LEU A 24 7.35 2.48 4.02
N ARG A 25 8.55 2.86 3.59
CA ARG A 25 9.82 2.41 4.20
C ARG A 25 9.92 2.79 5.67
N LYS A 26 9.54 4.02 6.05
CA LYS A 26 9.54 4.46 7.45
C LYS A 26 8.56 3.64 8.29
N LEU A 27 7.38 3.35 7.76
CA LEU A 27 6.37 2.53 8.43
C LEU A 27 6.83 1.08 8.56
N ALA A 28 7.37 0.48 7.51
CA ALA A 28 7.95 -0.86 7.53
C ALA A 28 9.02 -0.99 8.62
N LYS A 29 10.03 -0.10 8.62
CA LYS A 29 11.09 -0.09 9.66
C LYS A 29 10.54 0.03 11.09
N ARG A 30 9.44 0.73 11.28
CA ARG A 30 8.81 0.92 12.60
C ARG A 30 7.99 -0.29 13.03
N PHE A 31 7.21 -0.88 12.13
CA PHE A 31 6.18 -1.85 12.48
C PHE A 31 6.57 -3.31 12.21
N GLU A 32 7.57 -3.58 11.36
CA GLU A 32 8.11 -4.93 11.16
C GLU A 32 8.62 -5.57 12.45
N PRO A 33 9.41 -4.86 13.32
CA PRO A 33 9.81 -5.41 14.61
C PRO A 33 8.65 -5.70 15.58
N GLN A 34 7.46 -5.15 15.31
CA GLN A 34 6.25 -5.34 16.10
C GLN A 34 5.34 -6.46 15.53
N GLY A 35 5.82 -7.16 14.50
CA GLY A 35 5.11 -8.28 13.88
C GLY A 35 4.20 -7.88 12.71
N VAL A 36 4.44 -6.75 12.04
CA VAL A 36 3.70 -6.38 10.82
C VAL A 36 4.53 -6.71 9.59
N SER A 37 3.99 -7.48 8.65
CA SER A 37 4.65 -7.72 7.36
C SER A 37 4.20 -6.69 6.32
N PHE A 38 5.10 -6.26 5.44
CA PHE A 38 4.77 -5.34 4.33
C PHE A 38 5.07 -6.01 2.99
N PHE A 39 4.17 -5.84 2.02
CA PHE A 39 4.35 -6.28 0.64
C PHE A 39 3.96 -5.17 -0.33
N GLN A 40 4.73 -5.03 -1.41
CA GLN A 40 4.44 -4.12 -2.51
C GLN A 40 3.97 -4.96 -3.71
N LEU A 41 2.76 -4.71 -4.17
CA LEU A 41 2.09 -5.47 -5.22
C LEU A 41 1.98 -4.61 -6.47
N HIS A 42 2.58 -5.06 -7.57
CA HIS A 42 2.45 -4.43 -8.88
C HIS A 42 1.39 -5.14 -9.71
N PRO A 43 0.21 -4.54 -9.94
CA PRO A 43 -0.88 -5.13 -10.70
C PRO A 43 -0.75 -4.84 -12.20
N ASP A 44 0.29 -5.40 -12.81
CA ASP A 44 0.71 -5.07 -14.17
C ASP A 44 1.27 -6.35 -14.82
N SER A 45 0.60 -6.86 -15.86
CA SER A 45 1.02 -8.07 -16.56
C SER A 45 2.25 -7.87 -17.45
N ASP A 46 2.48 -6.64 -17.90
CA ASP A 46 3.60 -6.27 -18.76
C ASP A 46 4.86 -5.95 -17.95
N LEU A 47 4.73 -5.76 -16.62
CA LEU A 47 5.87 -5.48 -15.77
C LEU A 47 6.80 -6.69 -15.64
N THR A 48 8.01 -6.55 -16.16
CA THR A 48 9.05 -7.59 -16.01
C THR A 48 9.69 -7.58 -14.62
N PRO A 49 10.19 -8.73 -14.12
CA PRO A 49 10.95 -8.80 -12.87
C PRO A 49 12.20 -7.90 -12.86
N SER A 50 12.82 -7.66 -14.01
CA SER A 50 13.98 -6.76 -14.13
C SER A 50 13.58 -5.30 -13.88
N ALA A 51 12.49 -4.86 -14.52
CA ALA A 51 11.94 -3.52 -14.33
C ALA A 51 11.48 -3.30 -12.88
N ALA A 52 10.79 -4.27 -12.28
CA ALA A 52 10.38 -4.22 -10.88
C ALA A 52 11.58 -4.08 -9.92
N ARG A 53 12.67 -4.84 -10.14
CA ARG A 53 13.90 -4.72 -9.34
C ARG A 53 14.60 -3.37 -9.52
N LYS A 54 14.65 -2.85 -10.74
CA LYS A 54 15.20 -1.52 -11.02
C LYS A 54 14.42 -0.45 -10.27
N HIS A 55 13.09 -0.48 -10.37
CA HIS A 55 12.20 0.43 -9.65
C HIS A 55 12.37 0.34 -8.13
N ALA A 56 12.41 -0.88 -7.58
CA ALA A 56 12.64 -1.09 -6.16
C ALA A 56 13.96 -0.48 -5.68
N THR A 57 15.03 -0.60 -6.48
CA THR A 57 16.33 0.01 -6.18
C THR A 57 16.25 1.53 -6.25
N GLU A 58 15.65 2.08 -7.30
CA GLU A 58 15.53 3.52 -7.55
C GLU A 58 14.77 4.25 -6.43
N PHE A 59 13.67 3.68 -5.95
CA PHE A 59 12.85 4.29 -4.91
C PHE A 59 13.17 3.80 -3.49
N GLY A 60 14.18 2.94 -3.34
CA GLY A 60 14.62 2.37 -2.07
C GLY A 60 13.52 1.55 -1.38
N ILE A 61 12.80 0.73 -2.12
CA ILE A 61 11.78 -0.17 -1.61
C ILE A 61 12.49 -1.30 -0.85
N ILE A 62 12.18 -1.45 0.45
CA ILE A 62 12.79 -2.47 1.32
C ILE A 62 11.88 -3.68 1.54
N SER A 63 10.58 -3.50 1.33
CA SER A 63 9.58 -4.56 1.51
C SER A 63 9.61 -5.49 0.30
N PRO A 64 9.32 -6.80 0.48
CA PRO A 64 9.16 -7.72 -0.62
C PRO A 64 8.21 -7.19 -1.71
N VAL A 65 8.66 -7.32 -2.96
CA VAL A 65 7.92 -6.90 -4.15
C VAL A 65 7.37 -8.14 -4.86
N ALA A 66 6.08 -8.12 -5.19
CA ALA A 66 5.44 -9.14 -6.00
C ALA A 66 4.75 -8.48 -7.21
N ILE A 67 4.75 -9.19 -8.33
CA ILE A 67 4.06 -8.80 -9.55
C ILE A 67 2.79 -9.65 -9.62
N ASP A 68 1.63 -9.01 -9.57
CA ASP A 68 0.30 -9.63 -9.67
C ASP A 68 -0.08 -9.71 -11.15
N LEU A 69 0.63 -10.58 -11.89
CA LEU A 69 0.55 -10.71 -13.35
C LEU A 69 -0.88 -10.92 -13.87
N ASN A 70 -1.69 -11.71 -13.14
CA ASN A 70 -3.06 -12.03 -13.54
C ASN A 70 -4.10 -11.17 -12.80
N GLN A 71 -3.66 -10.09 -12.14
CA GLN A 71 -4.49 -9.20 -11.33
C GLN A 71 -5.38 -9.94 -10.31
N THR A 72 -4.92 -11.08 -9.81
CA THR A 72 -5.70 -11.96 -8.92
C THR A 72 -5.85 -11.31 -7.55
N LEU A 73 -4.79 -10.67 -7.04
CA LEU A 73 -4.85 -9.94 -5.78
C LEU A 73 -5.64 -8.64 -5.93
N VAL A 74 -5.52 -7.94 -7.07
CA VAL A 74 -6.37 -6.77 -7.37
C VAL A 74 -7.84 -7.13 -7.27
N ARG A 75 -8.26 -8.20 -7.96
CA ARG A 75 -9.64 -8.67 -7.97
C ARG A 75 -10.08 -9.10 -6.58
N ARG A 76 -9.26 -9.87 -5.85
CA ARG A 76 -9.57 -10.34 -4.49
C ARG A 76 -9.77 -9.21 -3.49
N PHE A 77 -8.92 -8.19 -3.53
CA PHE A 77 -9.00 -7.05 -2.62
C PHE A 77 -9.86 -5.90 -3.19
N ALA A 78 -10.36 -6.06 -4.41
CA ALA A 78 -11.03 -5.03 -5.20
C ALA A 78 -10.25 -3.71 -5.19
N ALA A 79 -8.92 -3.77 -5.30
CA ALA A 79 -8.05 -2.60 -5.37
C ALA A 79 -8.34 -1.81 -6.66
N ARG A 80 -8.32 -0.49 -6.59
CA ARG A 80 -8.70 0.38 -7.72
C ARG A 80 -7.70 1.48 -8.02
N ILE A 81 -6.86 1.83 -7.05
CA ILE A 81 -5.97 2.99 -7.11
C ILE A 81 -4.55 2.57 -6.73
N THR A 82 -3.54 3.20 -7.32
CA THR A 82 -2.15 3.14 -6.87
C THR A 82 -1.69 4.53 -6.40
N PRO A 83 -1.19 4.70 -5.16
CA PRO A 83 -1.12 3.69 -4.12
C PRO A 83 -2.46 3.49 -3.40
N GLU A 84 -2.79 2.24 -3.10
CA GLU A 84 -3.86 1.85 -2.18
C GLU A 84 -3.35 0.75 -1.25
N VAL A 85 -3.55 0.91 0.06
CA VAL A 85 -3.04 -0.01 1.07
C VAL A 85 -4.16 -0.77 1.77
N PHE A 86 -3.88 -2.02 2.11
CA PHE A 86 -4.76 -2.90 2.85
C PHE A 86 -4.02 -3.43 4.07
N VAL A 87 -4.65 -3.39 5.25
CA VAL A 87 -4.15 -4.07 6.46
C VAL A 87 -5.00 -5.31 6.67
N VAL A 88 -4.38 -6.47 6.56
CA VAL A 88 -5.00 -7.79 6.69
C VAL A 88 -4.58 -8.43 8.01
N THR A 89 -5.53 -8.91 8.79
CA THR A 89 -5.29 -9.60 10.07
C THR A 89 -5.09 -11.11 9.86
N PRO A 90 -4.60 -11.87 10.86
CA PRO A 90 -4.29 -13.30 10.71
C PRO A 90 -5.49 -14.18 10.35
N ASP A 91 -6.71 -13.74 10.68
CA ASP A 91 -7.99 -14.33 10.28
C ASP A 91 -8.38 -14.00 8.83
N LEU A 92 -7.47 -13.39 8.06
CA LEU A 92 -7.63 -12.95 6.67
C LEU A 92 -8.68 -11.84 6.48
N ALA A 93 -9.12 -11.17 7.55
CA ALA A 93 -10.00 -10.02 7.47
C ALA A 93 -9.24 -8.75 7.06
N THR A 94 -9.88 -7.87 6.28
CA THR A 94 -9.34 -6.55 5.97
C THR A 94 -9.73 -5.56 7.07
N ALA A 95 -8.79 -5.28 7.97
CA ALA A 95 -8.98 -4.32 9.07
C ALA A 95 -8.92 -2.85 8.61
N TYR A 96 -8.19 -2.58 7.53
CA TYR A 96 -8.10 -1.25 6.93
C TYR A 96 -7.92 -1.33 5.42
N ARG A 97 -8.51 -0.37 4.70
CA ARG A 97 -8.30 -0.15 3.26
C ARG A 97 -8.29 1.35 2.94
N GLY A 98 -7.30 1.82 2.19
CA GLY A 98 -7.37 3.17 1.61
C GLY A 98 -6.02 3.82 1.39
N ARG A 99 -5.92 5.11 1.72
CA ARG A 99 -4.69 5.90 1.55
C ARG A 99 -3.67 5.62 2.65
N ILE A 100 -2.43 6.04 2.43
CA ILE A 100 -1.36 5.96 3.42
C ILE A 100 -1.50 7.09 4.44
N ASP A 101 -1.67 8.32 3.96
CA ASP A 101 -1.95 9.54 4.70
C ASP A 101 -2.71 10.53 3.80
N ASP A 102 -3.03 11.73 4.29
CA ASP A 102 -3.73 12.77 3.51
C ASP A 102 -2.83 13.81 2.83
N THR A 103 -1.54 13.52 2.66
CA THR A 103 -0.61 14.43 1.95
C THR A 103 -1.16 14.76 0.57
N TYR A 104 -1.58 13.75 -0.21
CA TYR A 104 -2.36 13.99 -1.44
C TYR A 104 -3.85 14.04 -1.13
N THR A 105 -4.46 15.19 -1.44
CA THR A 105 -5.91 15.39 -1.26
C THR A 105 -6.70 15.00 -2.52
N THR A 106 -6.10 15.24 -3.69
CA THR A 106 -6.54 14.82 -5.02
C THR A 106 -5.30 14.59 -5.89
N PHE A 107 -5.48 14.02 -7.08
CA PHE A 107 -4.40 13.96 -8.07
C PHE A 107 -3.89 15.39 -8.36
N GLY A 108 -2.57 15.59 -8.34
CA GLY A 108 -1.94 16.89 -8.56
C GLY A 108 -2.02 17.90 -7.39
N LYS A 109 -2.74 17.61 -6.30
CA LYS A 109 -2.86 18.53 -5.14
C LYS A 109 -2.37 17.88 -3.85
N ARG A 110 -1.25 18.40 -3.34
CA ARG A 110 -0.63 17.97 -2.09
C ARG A 110 -0.56 19.06 -1.03
N ARG A 111 -0.62 18.63 0.23
CA ARG A 111 -0.25 19.43 1.40
C ARG A 111 1.27 19.42 1.59
N PRO A 112 1.85 20.44 2.25
CA PRO A 112 3.24 20.37 2.68
C PRO A 112 3.49 19.22 3.67
N GLU A 113 2.52 18.97 4.55
CA GLU A 113 2.56 17.91 5.55
C GLU A 113 1.18 17.23 5.69
N PRO A 114 1.14 15.93 6.02
CA PRO A 114 -0.11 15.23 6.30
C PRO A 114 -0.72 15.68 7.64
N THR A 115 -2.02 15.91 7.65
CA THR A 115 -2.82 16.15 8.85
C THR A 115 -3.32 14.83 9.47
N THR A 116 -3.44 13.75 8.68
CA THR A 116 -3.80 12.41 9.15
C THR A 116 -2.85 11.36 8.61
N ARG A 117 -2.44 10.41 9.46
CA ARG A 117 -1.58 9.27 9.09
C ARG A 117 -2.37 7.97 9.15
N ASP A 118 -3.25 7.78 8.18
CA ASP A 118 -4.33 6.78 8.25
C ASP A 118 -3.80 5.33 8.36
N LEU A 119 -2.80 4.96 7.57
CA LEU A 119 -2.17 3.63 7.67
C LEU A 119 -1.48 3.42 9.02
N GLU A 120 -0.76 4.44 9.52
CA GLU A 120 -0.11 4.37 10.82
C GLU A 120 -1.12 4.21 11.97
N ALA A 121 -2.22 4.96 11.93
CA ALA A 121 -3.29 4.88 12.90
C ALA A 121 -3.97 3.49 12.86
N ALA A 122 -4.20 2.93 11.67
CA ALA A 122 -4.75 1.59 11.52
C ALA A 122 -3.82 0.51 12.11
N LEU A 123 -2.53 0.53 11.78
CA LEU A 123 -1.55 -0.41 12.31
C LEU A 123 -1.42 -0.32 13.84
N THR A 124 -1.41 0.90 14.38
CA THR A 124 -1.36 1.14 15.82
C THR A 124 -2.59 0.56 16.52
N ALA A 125 -3.79 0.74 15.94
CA ALA A 125 -5.02 0.19 16.50
C ALA A 125 -5.03 -1.35 16.46
N VAL A 126 -4.65 -1.95 15.32
CA VAL A 126 -4.59 -3.42 15.17
C VAL A 126 -3.61 -4.04 16.17
N LEU A 127 -2.40 -3.48 16.30
CA LEU A 127 -1.40 -3.98 17.25
C LEU A 127 -1.83 -3.83 18.71
N ALA A 128 -2.65 -2.82 19.01
CA ALA A 128 -3.24 -2.61 20.33
C ALA A 128 -4.51 -3.44 20.59
N GLY A 129 -4.98 -4.24 19.63
CA GLY A 129 -6.26 -4.97 19.73
C GLY A 129 -7.48 -4.05 19.79
N LYS A 130 -7.36 -2.83 19.25
CA LYS A 130 -8.42 -1.81 19.24
C LYS A 130 -9.08 -1.75 17.87
N LYS A 131 -10.31 -1.24 17.84
CA LYS A 131 -11.03 -0.94 16.59
C LYS A 131 -10.25 0.12 15.79
N VAL A 132 -10.06 -0.13 14.49
CA VAL A 132 -9.48 0.84 13.56
C VAL A 132 -10.41 2.07 13.46
N PRO A 133 -9.92 3.30 13.70
CA PRO A 133 -10.76 4.50 13.74
C PRO A 133 -11.52 4.78 12.44
N ALA A 134 -10.84 4.61 11.29
CA ALA A 134 -11.42 4.72 9.96
C ALA A 134 -11.02 3.50 9.15
N ALA A 135 -11.83 2.43 9.19
CA ALA A 135 -11.54 1.19 8.49
C ALA A 135 -11.44 1.35 6.96
N ARG A 136 -12.02 2.43 6.40
CA ARG A 136 -11.90 2.77 4.99
C ARG A 136 -11.65 4.26 4.79
N THR A 137 -10.67 4.58 3.96
CA THR A 137 -10.42 5.95 3.48
C THR A 137 -10.31 5.96 1.95
N ARG A 138 -10.44 7.14 1.34
CA ARG A 138 -10.31 7.29 -0.11
C ARG A 138 -8.83 7.35 -0.50
N ALA A 139 -8.36 6.36 -1.24
CA ALA A 139 -7.05 6.40 -1.91
C ALA A 139 -7.01 7.49 -2.98
N VAL A 140 -5.83 8.07 -3.21
CA VAL A 140 -5.59 9.13 -4.19
C VAL A 140 -4.37 8.74 -5.01
N GLY A 141 -4.52 8.64 -6.33
CA GLY A 141 -3.52 7.97 -7.14
C GLY A 141 -3.93 7.74 -8.59
N CYS A 142 -3.15 6.92 -9.29
CA CYS A 142 -3.49 6.44 -10.63
C CYS A 142 -4.48 5.28 -10.56
N THR A 143 -5.36 5.17 -11.55
CA THR A 143 -6.32 4.06 -11.66
C THR A 143 -5.61 2.77 -12.04
N ILE A 144 -6.02 1.65 -11.45
CA ILE A 144 -5.65 0.30 -11.91
C ILE A 144 -6.62 -0.07 -13.03
N PHE A 145 -6.11 -0.34 -14.22
CA PHE A 145 -6.91 -0.85 -15.34
C PHE A 145 -6.91 -2.37 -15.32
N LEU A 146 -8.10 -2.97 -15.41
CA LEU A 146 -8.22 -4.42 -15.50
C LEU A 146 -8.03 -4.84 -16.96
N GLU A 147 -7.24 -5.87 -17.21
CA GLU A 147 -6.83 -6.25 -18.58
C GLU A 147 -7.89 -7.08 -19.33
N ASP A 148 -8.96 -7.50 -18.63
CA ASP A 148 -10.07 -8.29 -19.20
C ASP A 148 -11.39 -7.50 -19.33
N GLU A 149 -11.37 -6.16 -19.21
CA GLU A 149 -12.54 -5.28 -19.40
C GLU A 149 -12.37 -4.29 -20.56
#